data_AF-A0A8T2WF35-F1
#
_entry.id   AF-A0A8T2WF35-F1
#
_cell.length_a   1.000
_cell.length_b   1.000
_cell.length_c   1.000
_cell.angle_alpha   90.00
_cell.angle_beta   90.00
_cell.angle_gamma   90.00
#
_symmetry.space_group_name_H-M   'P 1'
#
loop_
_entity.id
_entity.type
_entity.pdbx_description
1 polymer ?
#
loop_
_entity_poly.entity_id
_entity_poly.type
_entity_poly.pdbx_seq_one_letter_code
_entity_poly.pdbx_strand_id
1 'polypeptide(L)'
;MGPPQKQNDAGEEFSSLPSIPITTQRPVPHNLDDVMKNPGAPRANITIDREHPEGTYTPPNDATVLQQHMAFWDRDGDGTVWPIDTFRGFRDLDFPWILCFIAMPVIHGTFSYWTLSSWIPHLGFPIRFKNAHKTKHGSDTETYDTEGRFVPEKFEEIFSKYDHGNKGGLSLKDINSMIRGNANVMDFVGQIAAWLEWNVSYYMAAVETPNHGKLLLKEDARGIIDGTLFHKMAREIKAGRLKRTSVFRAGLSPRVPAAPTTTDKARDIKAGASGMAESTRKKVEGMAGKVQEVAGNVVPASIRKEQ
;
A
#
# COMPACT_ATOMS: atom_id res chain seq x y z
N MET A 1 -27.60 -37.56 10.39
CA MET A 1 -27.25 -36.15 10.20
C MET A 1 -28.13 -35.34 11.14
N GLY A 2 -27.56 -34.54 12.03
CA GLY A 2 -28.36 -33.61 12.85
C GLY A 2 -29.00 -32.54 11.96
N PRO A 3 -30.06 -31.85 12.44
CA PRO A 3 -30.66 -30.76 11.69
C PRO A 3 -29.62 -29.67 11.42
N PRO A 4 -29.69 -28.97 10.27
CA PRO A 4 -28.82 -27.83 10.01
C PRO A 4 -28.98 -26.81 11.14
N GLN A 5 -27.86 -26.44 11.78
CA GLN A 5 -27.86 -25.33 12.72
C GLN A 5 -28.37 -24.08 11.99
N LYS A 6 -29.34 -23.40 12.61
CA LYS A 6 -29.94 -22.18 12.06
C LYS A 6 -28.84 -21.19 11.63
N GLN A 7 -28.85 -20.79 10.35
CA GLN A 7 -28.39 -19.46 9.98
C GLN A 7 -29.24 -18.49 10.78
N ASN A 8 -28.62 -17.62 11.58
CA ASN A 8 -29.38 -16.70 12.43
C ASN A 8 -30.26 -15.79 11.55
N ASP A 9 -31.51 -15.61 11.98
CA ASP A 9 -32.63 -14.93 11.29
C ASP A 9 -32.46 -13.39 11.18
N ALA A 10 -31.29 -12.84 10.82
CA ALA A 10 -31.07 -11.38 10.89
C ALA A 10 -30.18 -10.75 9.81
N GLY A 11 -29.79 -11.44 8.73
CA GLY A 11 -28.98 -10.82 7.67
C GLY A 11 -27.59 -10.33 8.11
N GLU A 12 -27.18 -10.59 9.36
CA GLU A 12 -25.83 -10.36 9.85
C GLU A 12 -24.90 -11.44 9.30
N GLU A 13 -23.78 -11.02 8.72
CA GLU A 13 -22.75 -11.91 8.20
C GLU A 13 -22.21 -12.83 9.30
N PHE A 14 -22.36 -14.14 9.11
CA PHE A 14 -21.96 -15.15 10.09
C PHE A 14 -20.48 -15.52 9.92
N SER A 15 -19.59 -14.71 10.50
CA SER A 15 -18.13 -14.88 10.37
C SER A 15 -17.44 -15.50 11.60
N SER A 16 -18.19 -15.77 12.69
CA SER A 16 -17.63 -16.35 13.92
C SER A 16 -18.55 -17.37 14.58
N LEU A 17 -17.93 -18.37 15.21
CA LEU A 17 -18.57 -19.48 15.91
C LEU A 17 -18.07 -19.54 17.36
N PRO A 18 -18.93 -19.34 18.38
CA PRO A 18 -18.51 -19.43 19.78
C PRO A 18 -17.90 -20.78 20.17
N SER A 19 -18.32 -21.87 19.52
CA SER A 19 -17.77 -23.21 19.71
C SER A 19 -16.37 -23.40 19.10
N ILE A 20 -15.93 -22.49 18.23
CA ILE A 20 -14.64 -22.51 17.54
C ILE A 20 -13.88 -21.22 17.90
N PRO A 21 -13.17 -21.17 19.05
CA PRO A 21 -12.65 -19.94 19.62
C PRO A 21 -11.75 -19.11 18.70
N ILE A 22 -11.04 -19.73 17.76
CA ILE A 22 -10.14 -19.00 16.87
C ILE A 22 -10.90 -18.00 15.97
N THR A 23 -12.15 -18.31 15.62
CA THR A 23 -12.99 -17.45 14.77
C THR A 23 -13.51 -16.21 15.50
N THR A 24 -13.59 -16.25 16.83
CA THR A 24 -13.95 -15.08 17.66
C THR A 24 -12.72 -14.30 18.12
N GLN A 25 -11.57 -14.97 18.29
CA GLN A 25 -10.30 -14.33 18.65
C GLN A 25 -9.67 -13.54 17.49
N ARG A 26 -10.04 -13.84 16.25
CA ARG A 26 -9.54 -13.17 15.04
C ARG A 26 -10.72 -12.64 14.21
N PRO A 27 -11.38 -11.59 14.67
CA PRO A 27 -12.57 -11.07 14.00
C PRO A 27 -12.20 -10.49 12.63
N VAL A 28 -13.08 -10.70 11.66
CA VAL A 28 -13.01 -10.03 10.35
C VAL A 28 -13.53 -8.59 10.48
N PRO A 29 -13.10 -7.66 9.61
CA PRO A 29 -13.62 -6.30 9.61
C PRO A 29 -15.08 -6.29 9.16
N HIS A 30 -15.95 -5.66 9.93
CA HIS A 30 -17.37 -5.48 9.57
C HIS A 30 -17.57 -4.12 8.86
N ASN A 31 -18.62 -4.01 8.03
CA ASN A 31 -19.06 -2.74 7.43
C ASN A 31 -17.96 -2.03 6.63
N LEU A 32 -17.18 -2.78 5.85
CA LEU A 32 -16.20 -2.17 4.95
C LEU A 32 -16.87 -1.52 3.74
N ASP A 33 -17.98 -2.07 3.26
CA ASP A 33 -18.74 -1.51 2.12
C ASP A 33 -19.35 -0.13 2.39
N ASP A 34 -19.58 0.21 3.67
CA ASP A 34 -20.07 1.53 4.07
C ASP A 34 -19.05 2.65 3.80
N VAL A 35 -17.76 2.30 3.76
CA VAL A 35 -16.64 3.26 3.63
C VAL A 35 -15.83 3.05 2.35
N MET A 36 -15.79 1.83 1.82
CA MET A 36 -15.00 1.46 0.65
C MET A 36 -15.83 0.62 -0.30
N LYS A 37 -15.97 1.05 -1.55
CA LYS A 37 -16.70 0.30 -2.57
C LYS A 37 -15.99 -1.02 -2.90
N ASN A 38 -16.63 -2.18 -2.72
CA ASN A 38 -16.07 -3.50 -3.07
C ASN A 38 -14.69 -3.75 -2.41
N PRO A 39 -14.61 -3.88 -1.07
CA PRO A 39 -13.36 -3.98 -0.32
C PRO A 39 -12.57 -5.25 -0.63
N GLY A 40 -13.24 -6.35 -1.02
CA GLY A 40 -12.60 -7.60 -1.43
C GLY A 40 -12.03 -7.59 -2.85
N ALA A 41 -12.34 -6.58 -3.67
CA ALA A 41 -11.80 -6.50 -5.02
C ALA A 41 -10.35 -5.95 -5.02
N PRO A 42 -9.37 -6.63 -5.64
CA PRO A 42 -8.01 -6.11 -5.70
C PRO A 42 -7.89 -4.78 -6.46
N ARG A 43 -7.08 -3.87 -5.95
CA ARG A 43 -6.74 -2.56 -6.52
C ARG A 43 -5.40 -2.65 -7.22
N ALA A 44 -5.39 -2.35 -8.52
CA ALA A 44 -4.20 -2.51 -9.34
C ALA A 44 -3.02 -1.68 -8.78
N ASN A 45 -3.23 -0.38 -8.59
CA ASN A 45 -2.16 0.59 -8.39
C ASN A 45 -2.37 1.51 -7.19
N ILE A 46 -3.39 1.31 -6.35
CA ILE A 46 -3.64 2.20 -5.20
C ILE A 46 -3.91 1.39 -3.93
N THR A 47 -3.38 1.88 -2.83
CA THR A 47 -3.71 1.40 -1.49
C THR A 47 -4.81 2.28 -0.92
N ILE A 48 -5.87 1.65 -0.44
CA ILE A 48 -6.98 2.31 0.25
C ILE A 48 -7.19 1.60 1.59
N ASP A 49 -7.70 2.31 2.57
CA ASP A 49 -8.10 1.74 3.86
C ASP A 49 -9.35 2.47 4.35
N ARG A 50 -9.93 2.01 5.46
CA ARG A 50 -11.13 2.60 6.05
C ARG A 50 -10.99 4.11 6.29
N GLU A 51 -9.82 4.59 6.67
CA GLU A 51 -9.57 6.01 6.95
C GLU A 51 -9.27 6.81 5.67
N HIS A 52 -8.84 6.13 4.60
CA HIS A 52 -8.42 6.71 3.32
C HIS A 52 -9.05 5.94 2.15
N PRO A 53 -10.37 6.03 1.93
CA PRO A 53 -11.07 5.24 0.92
C PRO A 53 -10.69 5.61 -0.53
N GLU A 54 -10.16 6.82 -0.73
CA GLU A 54 -9.64 7.32 -2.02
C GLU A 54 -8.10 7.23 -2.11
N GLY A 55 -7.45 6.64 -1.10
CA GLY A 55 -5.99 6.54 -0.98
C GLY A 55 -5.32 7.83 -0.49
N THR A 56 -3.99 7.82 -0.35
CA THR A 56 -3.22 8.94 0.23
C THR A 56 -2.18 9.56 -0.71
N TYR A 57 -2.15 9.13 -1.96
CA TYR A 57 -1.20 9.64 -2.96
C TYR A 57 -1.79 9.45 -4.36
N THR A 58 -1.16 10.12 -5.33
CA THR A 58 -1.48 9.90 -6.74
C THR A 58 -0.68 8.70 -7.25
N PRO A 59 -1.33 7.57 -7.57
CA PRO A 59 -0.63 6.39 -8.01
C PRO A 59 -0.12 6.52 -9.45
N PRO A 60 0.99 5.86 -9.81
CA PRO A 60 1.39 5.70 -11.19
C PRO A 60 0.33 4.87 -11.94
N ASN A 61 0.16 5.13 -13.24
CA ASN A 61 -0.86 4.47 -14.05
C ASN A 61 -0.46 3.08 -14.55
N ASP A 62 0.83 2.74 -14.48
CA ASP A 62 1.46 1.63 -15.19
C ASP A 62 2.21 0.66 -14.26
N ALA A 63 2.00 0.74 -12.95
CA ALA A 63 2.62 -0.14 -11.97
C ALA A 63 1.61 -0.68 -10.96
N THR A 64 1.69 -1.99 -10.69
CA THR A 64 0.92 -2.57 -9.58
C THR A 64 1.42 -2.05 -8.24
N VAL A 65 0.63 -2.18 -7.17
CA VAL A 65 1.07 -1.75 -5.82
C VAL A 65 2.37 -2.48 -5.41
N LEU A 66 2.51 -3.77 -5.72
CA LEU A 66 3.77 -4.49 -5.45
C LEU A 66 4.95 -3.94 -6.26
N GLN A 67 4.72 -3.52 -7.51
CA GLN A 67 5.77 -2.86 -8.28
C GLN A 67 6.12 -1.49 -7.68
N GLN A 68 5.15 -0.74 -7.16
CA GLN A 68 5.41 0.52 -6.48
C GLN A 68 6.25 0.32 -5.20
N HIS A 69 5.97 -0.72 -4.42
CA HIS A 69 6.83 -1.15 -3.31
C HIS A 69 8.28 -1.35 -3.75
N MET A 70 8.45 -2.02 -4.90
CA MET A 70 9.76 -2.35 -5.45
C MET A 70 10.47 -1.13 -6.09
N ALA A 71 9.73 -0.11 -6.52
CA ALA A 71 10.27 1.04 -7.25
C ALA A 71 11.30 1.83 -6.44
N PHE A 72 11.21 1.83 -5.10
CA PHE A 72 12.24 2.42 -4.24
C PHE A 72 13.61 1.77 -4.42
N TRP A 73 13.63 0.48 -4.74
CA TRP A 73 14.84 -0.34 -4.85
C TRP A 73 15.42 -0.33 -6.27
N ASP A 74 14.62 -0.05 -7.29
CA ASP A 74 15.04 0.13 -8.70
C ASP A 74 15.37 1.62 -8.96
N ARG A 75 16.56 2.05 -8.52
CA ARG A 75 16.89 3.48 -8.40
C ARG A 75 17.18 4.17 -9.73
N ASP A 76 17.66 3.43 -10.72
CA ASP A 76 17.89 3.94 -12.08
C ASP A 76 16.72 3.65 -13.02
N GLY A 77 15.74 2.86 -12.59
CA GLY A 77 14.47 2.66 -13.28
C GLY A 77 14.62 1.80 -14.53
N ASP A 78 15.62 0.91 -14.54
CA ASP A 78 15.88 0.02 -15.67
C ASP A 78 15.02 -1.26 -15.65
N GLY A 79 14.18 -1.41 -14.62
CA GLY A 79 13.33 -2.57 -14.39
C GLY A 79 14.07 -3.76 -13.75
N THR A 80 15.26 -3.53 -13.18
CA THR A 80 16.11 -4.56 -12.58
C THR A 80 16.71 -4.08 -11.27
N VAL A 81 16.33 -4.73 -10.18
CA VAL A 81 16.99 -4.53 -8.88
C VAL A 81 18.19 -5.46 -8.81
N TRP A 82 19.40 -4.91 -8.73
CA TRP A 82 20.62 -5.67 -8.46
C TRP A 82 20.93 -5.69 -6.95
N PRO A 83 21.74 -6.65 -6.48
CA PRO A 83 22.14 -6.70 -5.06
C PRO A 83 22.68 -5.36 -4.53
N ILE A 84 23.42 -4.62 -5.35
CA ILE A 84 23.96 -3.32 -4.96
C ILE A 84 22.88 -2.25 -4.77
N ASP A 85 21.74 -2.35 -5.46
CA ASP A 85 20.64 -1.40 -5.33
C ASP A 85 19.87 -1.65 -4.04
N THR A 86 19.67 -2.92 -3.68
CA THR A 86 19.16 -3.29 -2.36
C THR A 86 20.08 -2.80 -1.24
N PHE A 87 21.40 -2.96 -1.37
CA PHE A 87 22.35 -2.40 -0.40
C PHE A 87 22.17 -0.88 -0.25
N ARG A 88 22.14 -0.15 -1.37
CA ARG A 88 21.96 1.31 -1.38
C ARG A 88 20.61 1.73 -0.80
N GLY A 89 19.53 1.05 -1.13
CA GLY A 89 18.19 1.33 -0.60
C GLY A 89 18.16 1.19 0.93
N PHE A 90 18.74 0.12 1.48
CA PHE A 90 18.84 -0.02 2.94
C PHE A 90 19.72 1.05 3.58
N ARG A 91 20.80 1.47 2.91
CA ARG A 91 21.62 2.61 3.37
C ARG A 91 20.85 3.92 3.36
N ASP A 92 20.03 4.16 2.33
CA ASP A 92 19.13 5.33 2.23
C ASP A 92 18.06 5.32 3.36
N LEU A 93 17.75 4.14 3.91
CA LEU A 93 16.87 3.93 5.08
C LEU A 93 17.62 3.85 6.43
N ASP A 94 18.89 4.28 6.45
CA ASP A 94 19.75 4.34 7.65
C ASP A 94 19.95 2.98 8.36
N PHE A 95 19.95 1.87 7.61
CA PHE A 95 20.34 0.56 8.14
C PHE A 95 21.87 0.44 8.20
N PRO A 96 22.46 -0.16 9.25
CA PRO A 96 23.90 -0.35 9.32
C PRO A 96 24.41 -1.24 8.19
N TRP A 97 25.64 -1.00 7.76
CA TRP A 97 26.25 -1.68 6.62
C TRP A 97 26.21 -3.21 6.74
N ILE A 98 26.40 -3.77 7.94
CA ILE A 98 26.35 -5.22 8.20
C ILE A 98 24.99 -5.80 7.80
N LEU A 99 23.89 -5.17 8.24
CA LEU A 99 22.54 -5.63 7.88
C LEU A 99 22.26 -5.46 6.39
N CYS A 100 22.81 -4.43 5.76
CA CYS A 100 22.70 -4.24 4.31
C CYS A 100 23.39 -5.39 3.55
N PHE A 101 24.59 -5.81 3.97
CA PHE A 101 25.29 -6.95 3.37
C PHE A 101 24.58 -8.28 3.60
N ILE A 102 23.89 -8.46 4.72
CA ILE A 102 23.09 -9.66 4.99
C ILE A 102 21.81 -9.66 4.14
N ALA A 103 21.18 -8.50 3.95
CA ALA A 103 19.93 -8.39 3.19
C ALA A 103 20.12 -8.77 1.72
N MET A 104 21.26 -8.43 1.11
CA MET A 104 21.56 -8.75 -0.29
C MET A 104 21.39 -10.24 -0.64
N PRO A 105 22.14 -11.20 -0.05
CA PRO A 105 21.99 -12.62 -0.37
C PRO A 105 20.64 -13.18 0.05
N VAL A 106 20.02 -12.66 1.13
CA VAL A 106 18.70 -13.12 1.58
C VAL A 106 17.63 -12.77 0.54
N ILE A 107 17.54 -11.50 0.14
CA ILE A 107 16.51 -11.02 -0.79
C ILE A 107 16.76 -11.57 -2.20
N HIS A 108 17.99 -11.44 -2.70
CA HIS A 108 18.30 -11.85 -4.07
C HIS A 108 18.41 -13.37 -4.23
N GLY A 109 18.90 -14.08 -3.22
CA GLY A 109 18.89 -15.55 -3.21
C GLY A 109 17.48 -16.12 -3.16
N THR A 110 16.54 -15.42 -2.51
CA THR A 110 15.14 -15.84 -2.45
C THR A 110 14.41 -15.54 -3.75
N PHE A 111 14.54 -14.32 -4.30
CA PHE A 111 13.63 -13.86 -5.36
C PHE A 111 14.21 -13.87 -6.78
N SER A 112 15.53 -13.78 -6.96
CA SER A 112 16.12 -13.54 -8.28
C SER A 112 15.66 -14.56 -9.30
N TYR A 113 15.86 -15.86 -9.02
CA TYR A 113 15.55 -16.95 -9.94
C TYR A 113 14.08 -16.92 -10.40
N TRP A 114 13.14 -16.73 -9.47
CA TRP A 114 11.70 -16.76 -9.76
C TRP A 114 11.26 -15.62 -10.68
N THR A 115 11.93 -14.48 -10.61
CA THR A 115 11.63 -13.33 -11.47
C THR A 115 12.28 -13.42 -12.85
N LEU A 116 13.17 -14.39 -13.11
CA LEU A 116 13.76 -14.58 -14.44
C LEU A 116 12.72 -15.10 -15.44
N SER A 117 12.94 -14.77 -16.71
CA SER A 117 12.22 -15.40 -17.84
C SER A 117 13.00 -16.59 -18.42
N SER A 118 14.14 -16.93 -17.83
CA SER A 118 15.04 -18.01 -18.23
C SER A 118 15.07 -19.10 -17.17
N TRP A 119 15.23 -20.35 -17.60
CA TRP A 119 15.51 -21.48 -16.72
C TRP A 119 16.95 -21.52 -16.20
N ILE A 120 17.85 -20.74 -16.80
CA ILE A 120 19.26 -20.66 -16.39
C ILE A 120 19.39 -19.54 -15.34
N PRO A 121 19.87 -19.85 -14.11
CA PRO A 121 20.13 -18.83 -13.09
C PRO A 121 21.14 -17.79 -13.58
N HIS A 122 20.92 -16.54 -13.22
CA HIS A 122 21.84 -15.46 -13.55
C HIS A 122 22.79 -15.18 -12.37
N LEU A 123 24.11 -15.24 -12.60
CA LEU A 123 25.12 -15.13 -11.53
C LEU A 123 25.12 -13.79 -10.80
N GLY A 124 24.63 -12.72 -11.43
CA GLY A 124 24.44 -11.42 -10.77
C GLY A 124 23.17 -11.31 -9.91
N PHE A 125 22.35 -12.36 -9.84
CA PHE A 125 21.10 -12.43 -9.07
C PHE A 125 20.14 -11.22 -9.22
N PRO A 126 19.79 -10.79 -10.45
CA PRO A 126 18.86 -9.68 -10.64
C PRO A 126 17.43 -10.06 -10.21
N ILE A 127 16.70 -9.12 -9.64
CA ILE A 127 15.25 -9.23 -9.44
C ILE A 127 14.56 -8.41 -10.53
N ARG A 128 13.73 -9.05 -11.35
CA ARG A 128 13.09 -8.42 -12.52
C ARG A 128 11.74 -7.83 -12.15
N PHE A 129 11.63 -6.52 -12.32
CA PHE A 129 10.45 -5.73 -11.98
C PHE A 129 9.18 -6.19 -12.71
N LYS A 130 9.31 -6.58 -13.98
CA LYS A 130 8.23 -7.14 -14.79
C LYS A 130 7.56 -8.37 -14.16
N ASN A 131 8.33 -9.18 -13.44
CA ASN A 131 7.88 -10.44 -12.84
C ASN A 131 7.80 -10.34 -11.30
N ALA A 132 7.71 -9.13 -10.75
CA ALA A 132 7.60 -8.86 -9.32
C ALA A 132 6.54 -9.71 -8.60
N HIS A 133 5.37 -9.90 -9.22
CA HIS A 133 4.27 -10.69 -8.67
C HIS A 133 4.66 -12.13 -8.28
N LYS A 134 5.73 -12.70 -8.86
CA LYS A 134 6.25 -14.02 -8.51
C LYS A 134 7.02 -14.09 -7.19
N THR A 135 7.24 -12.95 -6.51
CA THR A 135 7.88 -12.93 -5.18
C THR A 135 6.90 -13.17 -4.04
N LYS A 136 5.60 -13.33 -4.34
CA LYS A 136 4.57 -13.68 -3.34
C LYS A 136 4.83 -15.08 -2.77
N HIS A 137 4.59 -15.23 -1.46
CA HIS A 137 4.66 -16.50 -0.75
C HIS A 137 3.34 -16.80 -0.02
N GLY A 138 3.19 -18.03 0.49
CA GLY A 138 1.91 -18.51 1.02
C GLY A 138 1.59 -18.01 2.43
N SER A 139 2.59 -17.71 3.25
CA SER A 139 2.43 -17.35 4.65
C SER A 139 2.40 -15.83 4.88
N ASP A 140 2.16 -15.05 3.82
CA ASP A 140 2.07 -13.60 3.87
C ASP A 140 0.74 -13.11 4.49
N THR A 141 0.47 -11.81 4.38
CA THR A 141 -0.78 -11.19 4.85
C THR A 141 -1.88 -11.15 3.82
N GLU A 142 -1.65 -11.68 2.62
CA GLU A 142 -2.56 -11.62 1.47
C GLU A 142 -2.96 -10.19 1.06
N THR A 143 -2.26 -9.17 1.57
CA THR A 143 -2.42 -7.77 1.16
C THR A 143 -2.08 -7.55 -0.30
N TYR A 144 -1.29 -8.46 -0.87
CA TYR A 144 -1.15 -8.62 -2.31
C TYR A 144 -1.86 -9.88 -2.76
N ASP A 145 -2.58 -9.78 -3.87
CA ASP A 145 -2.96 -10.97 -4.63
C ASP A 145 -1.79 -11.50 -5.48
N THR A 146 -2.03 -12.60 -6.19
CA THR A 146 -1.02 -13.28 -7.03
C THR A 146 -0.51 -12.42 -8.19
N GLU A 147 -1.24 -11.38 -8.57
CA GLU A 147 -0.84 -10.43 -9.62
C GLU A 147 -0.11 -9.20 -9.05
N GLY A 148 0.06 -9.11 -7.72
CA GLY A 148 0.69 -8.00 -7.04
C GLY A 148 -0.20 -6.76 -6.85
N ARG A 149 -1.52 -6.94 -6.99
CA ARG A 149 -2.53 -5.91 -6.72
C ARG A 149 -2.84 -5.89 -5.23
N PHE A 150 -3.19 -4.73 -4.70
CA PHE A 150 -3.50 -4.57 -3.28
C PHE A 150 -4.92 -5.04 -2.95
N VAL A 151 -5.11 -5.81 -1.87
CA VAL A 151 -6.43 -6.27 -1.42
C VAL A 151 -6.85 -5.51 -0.16
N PRO A 152 -7.77 -4.52 -0.25
CA PRO A 152 -8.14 -3.66 0.89
C PRO A 152 -8.69 -4.43 2.08
N GLU A 153 -9.58 -5.42 1.83
CA GLU A 153 -10.14 -6.27 2.87
C GLU A 153 -9.03 -6.99 3.68
N LYS A 154 -8.04 -7.59 3.01
CA LYS A 154 -6.93 -8.28 3.66
C LYS A 154 -6.04 -7.35 4.46
N PHE A 155 -5.90 -6.10 4.02
CA PHE A 155 -5.20 -5.09 4.79
C PHE A 155 -5.96 -4.71 6.07
N GLU A 156 -7.28 -4.52 6.00
CA GLU A 156 -8.11 -4.28 7.19
C GLU A 156 -8.12 -5.47 8.15
N GLU A 157 -8.11 -6.70 7.63
CA GLU A 157 -8.03 -7.93 8.43
C GLU A 157 -6.78 -7.98 9.32
N ILE A 158 -5.66 -7.40 8.90
CA ILE A 158 -4.45 -7.34 9.74
C ILE A 158 -4.78 -6.67 11.08
N PHE A 159 -5.44 -5.51 11.03
CA PHE A 159 -5.70 -4.70 12.21
C PHE A 159 -6.91 -5.22 12.99
N SER A 160 -7.97 -5.69 12.31
CA SER A 160 -9.11 -6.28 13.01
C SER A 160 -8.71 -7.54 13.79
N LYS A 161 -7.82 -8.38 13.24
CA LYS A 161 -7.39 -9.64 13.86
C LYS A 161 -6.28 -9.46 14.89
N TYR A 162 -5.40 -8.47 14.73
CA TYR A 162 -4.16 -8.41 15.51
C TYR A 162 -3.87 -7.10 16.26
N ASP A 163 -4.60 -6.00 16.03
CA ASP A 163 -4.48 -4.79 16.85
C ASP A 163 -5.22 -4.96 18.20
N HIS A 164 -4.64 -5.78 19.08
CA HIS A 164 -5.22 -6.05 20.39
C HIS A 164 -5.30 -4.75 21.21
N GLY A 165 -6.52 -4.37 21.59
CA GLY A 165 -6.79 -3.15 22.34
C GLY A 165 -7.05 -1.91 21.47
N ASN A 166 -7.20 -2.07 20.15
CA ASN A 166 -7.59 -1.02 19.21
C ASN A 166 -6.69 0.23 19.33
N LYS A 167 -5.38 0.01 19.23
CA LYS A 167 -4.36 1.02 19.50
C LYS A 167 -4.05 1.89 18.28
N GLY A 168 -4.58 1.54 17.11
CA GLY A 168 -4.29 2.16 15.82
C GLY A 168 -3.00 1.63 15.17
N GLY A 169 -2.49 0.49 15.63
CA GLY A 169 -1.21 -0.04 15.18
C GLY A 169 -0.77 -1.32 15.90
N LEU A 170 0.20 -2.01 15.30
CA LEU A 170 0.66 -3.30 15.79
C LEU A 170 1.88 -3.14 16.69
N SER A 171 1.82 -3.70 17.90
CA SER A 171 3.01 -3.93 18.71
C SER A 171 3.83 -5.08 18.13
N LEU A 172 5.08 -5.25 18.59
CA LEU A 172 5.89 -6.41 18.20
C LEU A 172 5.22 -7.75 18.57
N LYS A 173 4.45 -7.78 19.66
CA LYS A 173 3.69 -8.97 20.08
C LYS A 173 2.57 -9.28 19.09
N ASP A 174 1.88 -8.26 18.61
CA ASP A 174 0.80 -8.38 17.63
C ASP A 174 1.33 -8.91 16.30
N ILE A 175 2.44 -8.33 15.82
CA ILE A 175 3.14 -8.78 14.60
C ILE A 175 3.52 -10.26 14.69
N ASN A 176 4.12 -10.69 15.80
CA ASN A 176 4.50 -12.10 15.97
C ASN A 176 3.28 -13.02 16.17
N SER A 177 2.14 -12.51 16.62
CA SER A 177 0.87 -13.24 16.63
C SER A 177 0.33 -13.42 15.21
N MET A 178 0.40 -12.37 14.39
CA MET A 178 0.00 -12.38 12.99
C MET A 178 0.83 -13.35 12.16
N ILE A 179 2.16 -13.27 12.23
CA ILE A 179 3.06 -14.18 11.49
C ILE A 179 2.74 -15.65 11.78
N ARG A 180 2.54 -16.01 13.06
CA ARG A 180 2.15 -17.37 13.45
C ARG A 180 0.75 -17.73 13.00
N GLY A 181 -0.15 -16.75 12.96
CA GLY A 181 -1.54 -16.94 12.60
C GLY A 181 -1.76 -17.19 11.11
N ASN A 182 -0.89 -16.64 10.26
CA ASN A 182 -0.94 -16.75 8.80
C ASN A 182 -0.05 -17.87 8.24
N ALA A 183 0.73 -18.55 9.09
CA ALA A 183 1.66 -19.58 8.67
C ALA A 183 0.95 -20.73 7.93
N ASN A 184 1.32 -20.95 6.67
CA ASN A 184 0.77 -22.03 5.85
C ASN A 184 1.61 -23.31 6.00
N VAL A 185 0.91 -24.44 5.96
CA VAL A 185 1.55 -25.76 6.02
C VAL A 185 2.48 -25.95 4.83
N MET A 186 3.69 -26.47 5.08
CA MET A 186 4.74 -26.68 4.08
C MET A 186 5.37 -25.44 3.44
N ASP A 187 4.98 -24.23 3.85
CA ASP A 187 5.57 -22.98 3.35
C ASP A 187 6.67 -22.44 4.28
N PHE A 188 7.73 -23.21 4.50
CA PHE A 188 8.81 -22.84 5.42
C PHE A 188 9.56 -21.57 5.00
N VAL A 189 9.76 -21.38 3.69
CA VAL A 189 10.41 -20.19 3.15
C VAL A 189 9.52 -18.97 3.36
N GLY A 190 8.22 -19.06 3.06
CA GLY A 190 7.28 -17.96 3.30
C GLY A 190 7.12 -17.63 4.77
N GLN A 191 7.15 -18.60 5.69
CA GLN A 191 7.13 -18.33 7.14
C GLN A 191 8.33 -17.50 7.59
N ILE A 192 9.54 -17.81 7.09
CA ILE A 192 10.75 -17.04 7.38
C ILE A 192 10.66 -15.65 6.72
N ALA A 193 10.18 -15.57 5.48
CA ALA A 193 10.00 -14.31 4.76
C ALA A 193 9.02 -13.38 5.48
N ALA A 194 7.83 -13.88 5.87
CA ALA A 194 6.83 -13.15 6.63
C ALA A 194 7.41 -12.62 7.97
N TRP A 195 8.20 -13.46 8.66
CA TRP A 195 8.87 -13.03 9.87
C TRP A 195 9.85 -11.88 9.62
N LEU A 196 10.70 -11.99 8.60
CA LEU A 196 11.66 -10.95 8.23
C LEU A 196 10.95 -9.65 7.80
N GLU A 197 10.00 -9.74 6.87
CA GLU A 197 9.26 -8.59 6.31
C GLU A 197 8.63 -7.73 7.42
N TRP A 198 7.87 -8.37 8.32
CA TRP A 198 7.12 -7.63 9.35
C TRP A 198 7.99 -7.18 10.52
N ASN A 199 8.99 -7.97 10.93
CA ASN A 199 9.91 -7.50 11.97
C ASN A 199 10.77 -6.35 11.43
N VAL A 200 11.32 -6.45 10.23
CA VAL A 200 12.08 -5.34 9.61
C VAL A 200 11.20 -4.09 9.49
N SER A 201 9.95 -4.24 9.06
CA SER A 201 8.96 -3.14 9.00
C SER A 201 8.75 -2.48 10.37
N TYR A 202 8.58 -3.26 11.43
CA TYR A 202 8.48 -2.75 12.80
C TYR A 202 9.75 -2.03 13.25
N TYR A 203 10.91 -2.65 13.09
CA TYR A 203 12.19 -2.04 13.49
C TYR A 203 12.53 -0.79 12.67
N MET A 204 12.01 -0.69 11.45
CA MET A 204 12.17 0.46 10.57
C MET A 204 11.24 1.62 10.94
N ALA A 205 9.93 1.37 11.06
CA ALA A 205 8.92 2.42 11.05
C ALA A 205 8.17 2.62 12.38
N ALA A 206 8.22 1.67 13.31
CA ALA A 206 7.45 1.75 14.54
C ALA A 206 7.84 2.98 15.37
N VAL A 207 6.84 3.66 15.92
CA VAL A 207 6.98 4.90 16.69
C VAL A 207 6.52 4.70 18.13
N GLU A 208 7.05 5.50 19.05
CA GLU A 208 6.55 5.55 20.41
C GLU A 208 5.20 6.25 20.42
N THR A 209 4.21 5.65 21.08
CA THR A 209 2.86 6.19 21.20
C THR A 209 2.51 6.42 22.67
N PRO A 210 1.74 7.47 22.99
CA PRO A 210 1.26 7.66 24.35
C PRO A 210 0.47 6.43 24.82
N ASN A 211 0.75 5.95 26.02
CA ASN A 211 0.01 4.86 26.71
C ASN A 211 0.10 3.45 26.11
N HIS A 212 0.53 3.29 24.86
CA HIS A 212 0.58 1.98 24.18
C HIS A 212 1.99 1.51 23.83
N GLY A 213 2.99 2.32 24.18
CA GLY A 213 4.39 2.01 23.90
C GLY A 213 4.67 2.09 22.40
N LYS A 214 5.52 1.21 21.90
CA LYS A 214 5.93 1.25 20.50
C LYS A 214 5.00 0.49 19.57
N LEU A 215 4.53 1.15 18.52
CA LEU A 215 3.59 0.59 17.53
C LEU A 215 4.05 0.87 16.09
N LEU A 216 3.86 -0.11 15.22
CA LEU A 216 3.80 0.11 13.77
C LEU A 216 2.38 0.57 13.43
N LEU A 217 2.22 1.86 13.16
CA LEU A 217 0.91 2.45 12.89
C LEU A 217 0.32 1.90 11.58
N LYS A 218 -1.01 1.84 11.50
CA LYS A 218 -1.72 1.39 10.30
C LYS A 218 -1.32 2.15 9.04
N GLU A 219 -1.26 3.48 9.13
CA GLU A 219 -0.83 4.35 8.02
C GLU A 219 0.59 4.01 7.54
N ASP A 220 1.52 3.75 8.48
CA ASP A 220 2.89 3.39 8.14
C ASP A 220 2.97 2.01 7.50
N ALA A 221 2.20 1.03 8.00
CA ALA A 221 2.12 -0.28 7.38
C ALA A 221 1.61 -0.17 5.94
N ARG A 222 0.56 0.62 5.67
CA ARG A 222 0.09 0.88 4.31
C ARG A 222 1.16 1.54 3.44
N GLY A 223 1.86 2.53 3.98
CA GLY A 223 2.95 3.22 3.31
C GLY A 223 4.16 2.33 3.02
N ILE A 224 4.37 1.27 3.81
CA ILE A 224 5.35 0.21 3.51
C ILE A 224 4.84 -0.66 2.37
N ILE A 225 3.58 -1.06 2.40
CA ILE A 225 2.95 -1.85 1.35
C ILE A 225 3.12 -1.11 0.01
N ASP A 226 2.62 0.11 -0.18
CA ASP A 226 2.82 0.83 -1.45
C ASP A 226 4.22 1.41 -1.69
N GLY A 227 5.13 1.32 -0.71
CA GLY A 227 6.50 1.84 -0.80
C GLY A 227 6.65 3.36 -0.58
N THR A 228 5.55 4.11 -0.43
CA THR A 228 5.62 5.57 -0.22
C THR A 228 6.38 5.96 1.06
N LEU A 229 6.33 5.10 2.09
CA LEU A 229 7.04 5.33 3.34
C LEU A 229 8.56 5.28 3.15
N PHE A 230 9.08 4.39 2.30
CA PHE A 230 10.52 4.31 2.04
C PHE A 230 11.06 5.62 1.49
N HIS A 231 10.38 6.19 0.48
CA HIS A 231 10.75 7.48 -0.09
C HIS A 231 10.64 8.62 0.92
N LYS A 232 9.59 8.64 1.76
CA LYS A 232 9.44 9.63 2.83
C LYS A 232 10.60 9.55 3.82
N MET A 233 10.91 8.36 4.32
CA MET A 233 11.98 8.12 5.28
C MET A 233 13.35 8.49 4.70
N ALA A 234 13.68 8.05 3.50
CA ALA A 234 14.95 8.37 2.86
C ALA A 234 15.16 9.89 2.70
N ARG A 235 14.09 10.64 2.35
CA ARG A 235 14.13 12.11 2.29
C ARG A 235 14.38 12.73 3.66
N GLU A 236 13.71 12.26 4.70
CA GLU A 236 13.87 12.80 6.06
C GLU A 236 15.24 12.46 6.66
N ILE A 237 15.77 11.27 6.40
CA ILE A 237 17.12 10.83 6.79
C ILE A 237 18.16 11.71 6.11
N LYS A 238 18.06 11.89 4.79
CA LYS A 238 18.96 12.77 4.02
C LYS A 238 18.89 14.22 4.51
N ALA A 239 17.72 14.68 4.94
CA ALA A 239 17.55 16.01 5.54
C ALA A 239 18.01 16.10 7.00
N GLY A 240 18.51 15.00 7.60
CA GLY A 240 18.94 14.95 8.99
C GLY A 240 17.82 15.04 10.03
N ARG A 241 16.56 14.95 9.59
CA ARG A 241 15.35 15.05 10.45
C ARG A 241 14.97 13.73 11.10
N LEU A 242 15.51 12.63 10.58
CA LEU A 242 15.22 11.28 11.02
C LEU A 242 16.54 10.54 11.17
N LYS A 243 16.81 10.03 12.37
CA LYS A 243 18.00 9.20 12.65
C LYS A 243 17.57 7.93 13.36
N ARG A 244 18.14 6.80 12.95
CA ARG A 244 17.96 5.55 13.69
C ARG A 244 18.63 5.69 15.04
N THR A 245 17.84 5.58 16.11
CA THR A 245 18.35 5.74 17.48
C THR A 245 19.06 4.48 17.98
N SER A 246 18.70 3.31 17.45
CA SER A 246 19.35 2.03 17.72
C SER A 246 19.03 1.01 16.63
N VAL A 247 19.92 0.04 16.43
CA VAL A 247 19.68 -1.14 15.59
C VAL A 247 18.84 -2.19 16.34
N PHE A 248 18.90 -2.19 17.68
CA PHE A 248 18.28 -3.19 18.55
C PHE A 248 17.02 -2.67 19.26
N ARG A 249 16.88 -1.36 19.41
CA ARG A 249 15.59 -0.73 19.72
C ARG A 249 15.03 -0.23 18.40
N ALA A 250 13.93 -0.84 17.96
CA ALA A 250 13.14 -0.37 16.83
C ALA A 250 12.99 1.15 16.86
N GLY A 251 12.74 1.75 15.70
CA GLY A 251 12.19 3.09 15.61
C GLY A 251 13.21 4.20 15.40
N LEU A 252 12.78 5.14 14.58
CA LEU A 252 13.46 6.38 14.34
C LEU A 252 13.15 7.34 15.49
N SER A 253 13.91 8.44 15.58
CA SER A 253 13.57 9.57 16.44
C SER A 253 12.08 9.94 16.28
N PRO A 254 11.39 10.48 17.30
CA PRO A 254 10.02 10.96 17.14
C PRO A 254 9.94 11.79 15.86
N ARG A 255 9.07 11.39 14.92
CA ARG A 255 8.86 12.14 13.68
C ARG A 255 8.29 13.48 14.11
N VAL A 256 9.15 14.51 14.16
CA VAL A 256 8.68 15.88 14.27
C VAL A 256 7.75 16.08 13.07
N PRO A 257 6.46 16.40 13.26
CA PRO A 257 5.59 16.71 12.14
C PRO A 257 6.32 17.73 11.29
N ALA A 258 6.53 17.43 10.01
CA ALA A 258 7.15 18.38 9.12
C ALA A 258 6.28 19.64 9.18
N ALA A 259 6.83 20.72 9.76
CA ALA A 259 6.18 22.02 9.68
C ALA A 259 5.92 22.28 8.19
N PRO A 260 4.69 22.68 7.81
CA PRO A 260 4.36 22.87 6.41
C PRO A 260 5.38 23.85 5.82
N THR A 261 6.19 23.36 4.88
CA THR A 261 7.14 24.24 4.20
C THR A 261 6.33 25.24 3.41
N THR A 262 6.69 26.52 3.54
CA THR A 262 6.01 27.67 2.89
C THR A 262 5.91 27.54 1.37
N THR A 263 6.68 26.62 0.78
CA THR A 263 6.66 26.26 -0.64
C THR A 263 5.48 25.39 -1.09
N ASP A 264 4.90 24.55 -0.22
CA ASP A 264 3.78 23.67 -0.62
C ASP A 264 2.46 24.44 -0.71
N LYS A 265 2.17 25.34 0.26
CA LYS A 265 1.00 26.22 0.19
C LYS A 265 0.99 27.10 -1.06
N ALA A 266 2.15 27.56 -1.52
CA ALA A 266 2.25 28.41 -2.71
C ALA A 266 1.99 27.62 -4.01
N ARG A 267 2.33 26.32 -4.05
CA ARG A 267 2.02 25.44 -5.19
C ARG A 267 0.54 25.06 -5.21
N ASP A 268 -0.04 24.75 -4.06
CA ASP A 268 -1.44 24.34 -3.95
C ASP A 268 -2.42 25.48 -4.27
N ILE A 269 -2.11 26.71 -3.84
CA ILE A 269 -2.90 27.90 -4.18
C ILE A 269 -2.84 28.19 -5.69
N LYS A 270 -1.66 28.02 -6.30
CA LYS A 270 -1.46 28.29 -7.74
C LYS A 270 -2.11 27.21 -8.63
N ALA A 271 -2.07 25.95 -8.20
CA ALA A 271 -2.76 24.84 -8.86
C ALA A 271 -4.29 24.97 -8.74
N GLY A 272 -4.80 25.32 -7.55
CA GLY A 272 -6.24 25.55 -7.32
C GLY A 272 -6.79 26.73 -8.13
N ALA A 273 -6.05 27.83 -8.24
CA ALA A 273 -6.44 28.98 -9.06
C ALA A 273 -6.45 28.66 -10.56
N SER A 274 -5.49 27.85 -11.04
CA SER A 274 -5.43 27.42 -12.44
C SER A 274 -6.58 26.47 -12.80
N GLY A 275 -6.90 25.51 -11.93
CA GLY A 275 -8.01 24.57 -12.15
C GLY A 275 -9.38 25.26 -12.14
N MET A 276 -9.55 26.28 -11.29
CA MET A 276 -10.80 27.05 -11.22
C MET A 276 -10.97 27.95 -12.46
N ALA A 277 -9.88 28.51 -12.99
CA ALA A 277 -9.90 29.27 -14.24
C ALA A 277 -10.25 28.39 -15.47
N GLU A 278 -9.69 27.17 -15.54
CA GLU A 278 -9.96 26.24 -16.64
C GLU A 278 -11.40 25.69 -16.60
N SER A 279 -11.91 25.38 -15.40
CA SER A 279 -13.32 24.97 -15.19
C SER A 279 -14.30 26.07 -15.62
N THR A 280 -14.01 27.33 -15.26
CA THR A 280 -14.84 28.48 -15.64
C THR A 280 -14.82 28.69 -17.14
N ARG A 281 -13.66 28.56 -17.79
CA ARG A 281 -13.52 28.68 -19.25
C ARG A 281 -14.32 27.61 -20.00
N LYS A 282 -14.21 26.33 -19.61
CA LYS A 282 -14.99 25.23 -20.21
C LYS A 282 -16.50 25.43 -20.04
N LYS A 283 -16.93 25.99 -18.90
CA LYS A 283 -18.35 26.30 -18.65
C LYS A 283 -18.88 27.42 -19.55
N VAL A 284 -18.08 28.45 -19.81
CA VAL A 284 -18.44 29.55 -20.72
C VAL A 284 -18.46 29.08 -22.18
N GLU A 285 -17.48 28.29 -22.61
CA GLU A 285 -17.41 27.72 -23.97
C GLU A 285 -18.59 26.76 -24.23
N GLY A 286 -18.98 25.93 -23.25
CA GLY A 286 -20.16 25.07 -23.35
C GLY A 286 -21.49 25.83 -23.38
N MET A 287 -21.56 27.00 -22.74
CA MET A 287 -22.75 27.86 -22.79
C MET A 287 -22.88 28.59 -24.13
N ALA A 288 -21.75 29.03 -24.71
CA ALA A 288 -21.71 29.64 -26.04
C ALA A 288 -22.12 28.66 -27.15
N GLY A 289 -21.69 27.40 -27.06
CA GLY A 289 -22.11 26.35 -28.01
C GLY A 289 -23.61 26.08 -27.99
N LYS A 290 -24.24 26.05 -26.80
CA LYS A 290 -25.69 25.87 -26.66
C LYS A 290 -26.49 27.05 -27.20
N VAL A 291 -25.99 28.29 -27.09
CA VAL A 291 -26.66 29.47 -27.66
C VAL A 291 -26.62 29.44 -29.20
N GLN A 292 -25.55 28.91 -29.79
CA GLN A 292 -25.41 28.79 -31.24
C GLN A 292 -26.30 27.68 -31.83
N GLU A 293 -26.50 26.59 -31.10
CA GLU A 293 -27.41 25.49 -31.46
C GLU A 293 -28.89 25.92 -31.41
N VAL A 294 -29.27 26.76 -30.44
CA VAL A 294 -30.64 27.29 -30.34
C VAL A 294 -30.92 28.36 -31.40
N ALA A 295 -29.93 29.13 -31.82
CA ALA A 295 -30.08 30.14 -32.89
C ALA A 295 -30.16 29.53 -34.31
N GLY A 296 -29.64 28.31 -34.52
CA GLY A 296 -29.68 27.62 -35.81
C GLY A 296 -31.01 26.96 -36.17
N ASN A 297 -31.92 26.80 -35.20
CA ASN A 297 -33.21 26.09 -35.39
C ASN A 297 -34.41 27.01 -35.66
N VAL A 298 -34.19 28.30 -35.94
CA VAL A 298 -35.27 29.24 -36.30
C VAL A 298 -35.00 29.89 -37.65
N VAL A 299 -35.23 29.15 -38.73
CA VAL A 299 -35.50 29.74 -40.06
C VAL A 299 -36.70 28.99 -40.68
N PRO A 300 -37.84 29.66 -40.95
CA PRO A 300 -39.01 29.02 -41.53
C PRO A 300 -38.84 28.79 -43.04
N ALA A 301 -39.23 27.61 -43.48
CA ALA A 301 -39.41 27.28 -44.88
C ALA A 301 -40.65 27.99 -45.44
N SER A 302 -40.49 28.89 -46.41
CA SER A 302 -41.29 28.98 -47.64
C SER A 302 -41.09 30.30 -48.41
N ILE A 303 -41.20 30.20 -49.74
CA ILE A 303 -41.28 31.28 -50.76
C ILE A 303 -39.88 31.80 -51.18
N ARG A 304 -39.40 31.68 -52.44
CA ARG A 304 -40.04 31.89 -53.75
C ARG A 304 -39.25 31.21 -54.89
N LYS A 305 -40.01 30.73 -55.88
CA LYS A 305 -39.60 30.33 -57.24
C LYS A 305 -39.17 31.54 -58.09
N GLU A 306 -38.35 31.24 -59.11
CA GLU A 306 -38.29 31.81 -60.48
C GLU A 306 -38.05 33.33 -60.63
N GLN A 307 -36.82 33.73 -60.94
CA GLN A 307 -36.29 34.07 -62.29
C GLN A 307 -34.86 34.61 -62.15
#